data_AF-A0A1F3XV56-F1
#
_entry.id   AF-A0A1F3XV56-F1
#
_cell.length_a   1.000
_cell.length_b   1.000
_cell.length_c   1.000
_cell.angle_alpha   90.00
_cell.angle_beta   90.00
_cell.angle_gamma   90.00
#
_symmetry.space_group_name_H-M   'P 1'
#
loop_
_entity.id
_entity.type
_entity.pdbx_description
1 polymer ?
#
loop_
_entity_poly.entity_id
_entity_poly.type
_entity_poly.pdbx_seq_one_letter_code
_entity_poly.pdbx_strand_id
1 'polypeptide(L)'
;MGLIVVNYYELRILSIGAPGARISNRRTFIDRFNLLIVRYNYTCISYLIYFVGRSRTVKTSRKLRIVVFGAILAGMIACSHGGTRLSREDSERVFDATKLELDFSVSEVNFRRQVDEFKKIINKRDLEEKDFFEIERFYAFYRAALGLSNSQKLSIPSASKIKISLPSFCLDPTKVVPSDHEVFKWTRKDTKIPYYIEIIRMVSDSSTYRQEDVQELIWNLRNEARLEDYPSRLRMILERIDPNAKFVLPSRSRNAVIDAAERAIRDRILTIDVAEEAFSLLQGRYYTYKEFASQLRPKASTPPSEKSEIVPLQGIASVYASVQSFGFSKQQVVLYNASPIVGVLDFSQYHLQPLDDDAQRIGIYAEAQLGRRFISIIEDALRDTVIRNSAYWYKGRLTPAEAAFIRAYPLDALNAYAQSRRAILSTWKYFGRNVEDDESDAFRHFIWAGLLSEQLGEARVREYLSAHEDIPANAAKAGSSGLEMDRYNNEEGLRAARALADKNELSLARLENEARNAIAQDKLNVLRSRGKTTIYPVSGQVYK
;
A
#
# COMPACT_ATOMS: atom_id res chain seq x y z
N MET A 1 -13.18 -20.63 -42.15
CA MET A 1 -13.97 -21.85 -41.85
C MET A 1 -13.04 -23.05 -41.84
N GLY A 2 -13.08 -23.85 -40.77
CA GLY A 2 -12.25 -25.03 -40.54
C GLY A 2 -12.41 -25.49 -39.10
N LEU A 3 -13.53 -26.17 -38.81
CA LEU A 3 -13.82 -26.79 -37.52
C LEU A 3 -12.89 -28.00 -37.33
N ILE A 4 -12.08 -28.02 -36.27
CA ILE A 4 -11.46 -29.26 -35.78
C ILE A 4 -12.27 -29.72 -34.58
N VAL A 5 -13.04 -30.78 -34.79
CA VAL A 5 -13.69 -31.56 -33.72
C VAL A 5 -12.63 -32.48 -33.13
N VAL A 6 -12.34 -32.33 -31.83
CA VAL A 6 -11.52 -33.31 -31.09
C VAL A 6 -12.46 -34.11 -30.18
N ASN A 7 -12.58 -35.40 -30.49
CA ASN A 7 -13.32 -36.39 -29.70
C ASN A 7 -12.64 -36.64 -28.35
N TYR A 8 -13.43 -36.69 -27.28
CA TYR A 8 -13.02 -37.14 -25.96
C TYR A 8 -12.79 -38.66 -25.95
N TYR A 9 -11.60 -39.10 -25.58
CA TYR A 9 -11.34 -40.48 -25.17
C TYR A 9 -11.30 -40.57 -23.64
N GLU A 10 -12.03 -41.54 -23.09
CA GLU A 10 -12.03 -41.93 -21.68
C GLU A 10 -10.62 -42.27 -21.18
N LEU A 11 -10.21 -41.65 -20.06
CA LEU A 11 -9.02 -42.03 -19.31
C LEU A 11 -9.35 -43.19 -18.38
N ARG A 12 -9.02 -44.43 -18.79
CA ARG A 12 -8.91 -45.57 -17.86
C ARG A 12 -7.61 -45.43 -17.06
N ILE A 13 -7.75 -45.21 -15.75
CA ILE A 13 -6.64 -45.29 -14.80
C ILE A 13 -6.35 -46.77 -14.53
N LEU A 14 -5.22 -47.29 -15.01
CA LEU A 14 -4.68 -48.58 -14.60
C LEU A 14 -4.00 -48.43 -13.23
N SER A 15 -4.54 -49.06 -12.19
CA SER A 15 -3.86 -49.19 -10.89
C SER A 15 -2.88 -50.36 -10.93
N ILE A 16 -1.58 -50.07 -10.82
CA ILE A 16 -0.58 -51.08 -10.48
C ILE A 16 -0.54 -51.14 -8.95
N GLY A 17 -1.19 -52.16 -8.38
CA GLY A 17 -1.18 -52.44 -6.96
C GLY A 17 -0.02 -53.35 -6.58
N ALA A 18 0.75 -52.97 -5.56
CA ALA A 18 1.51 -53.92 -4.75
C ALA A 18 0.56 -54.58 -3.73
N PRO A 19 0.69 -55.88 -3.44
CA PRO A 19 -0.25 -56.60 -2.58
C PRO A 19 -0.02 -56.27 -1.10
N GLY A 20 -1.05 -55.84 -0.38
CA GLY A 20 -1.05 -55.92 1.09
C GLY A 20 -1.65 -54.79 1.93
N ALA A 21 -2.14 -53.69 1.36
CA ALA A 21 -2.72 -52.60 2.17
C ALA A 21 -4.21 -52.37 1.85
N ARG A 22 -5.10 -52.84 2.75
CA ARG A 22 -6.51 -52.43 2.76
C ARG A 22 -6.62 -51.00 3.27
N ILE A 23 -6.81 -50.03 2.37
CA ILE A 23 -7.26 -48.68 2.74
C ILE A 23 -8.78 -48.69 2.71
N SER A 24 -9.40 -48.84 3.88
CA SER A 24 -10.81 -48.54 4.07
C SER A 24 -10.99 -47.03 4.07
N ASN A 25 -11.87 -46.54 3.18
CA ASN A 25 -12.45 -45.20 3.13
C ASN A 25 -11.81 -44.21 2.13
N ARG A 26 -12.41 -44.15 0.92
CA ARG A 26 -12.04 -43.25 -0.20
C ARG A 26 -12.32 -41.77 0.08
N ARG A 27 -13.21 -41.44 1.02
CA ARG A 27 -13.57 -40.04 1.35
C ARG A 27 -12.43 -39.29 2.03
N THR A 28 -11.73 -39.95 2.95
CA THR A 28 -10.65 -39.35 3.75
C THR A 28 -9.40 -38.99 2.94
N PHE A 29 -9.19 -39.63 1.78
CA PHE A 29 -8.08 -39.30 0.88
C PHE A 29 -8.36 -38.04 0.07
N ILE A 30 -9.59 -37.86 -0.42
CA ILE A 30 -10.00 -36.66 -1.18
C ILE A 30 -10.05 -35.44 -0.26
N ASP A 31 -10.55 -35.58 0.96
CA ASP A 31 -10.60 -34.48 1.93
C ASP A 31 -9.21 -34.04 2.39
N ARG A 32 -8.25 -34.96 2.52
CA ARG A 32 -6.84 -34.63 2.81
C ARG A 32 -6.09 -34.07 1.61
N PHE A 33 -6.46 -34.45 0.39
CA PHE A 33 -5.86 -33.92 -0.84
C PHE A 33 -6.32 -32.48 -1.11
N ASN A 34 -7.59 -32.17 -0.82
CA ASN A 34 -8.12 -30.80 -0.92
C ASN A 34 -7.55 -29.86 0.15
N LEU A 35 -7.27 -30.36 1.37
CA LEU A 35 -6.62 -29.58 2.42
C LEU A 35 -5.14 -29.27 2.14
N LEU A 36 -4.47 -30.05 1.29
CA LEU A 36 -3.07 -29.85 0.92
C LEU A 36 -2.89 -28.77 -0.18
N ILE A 37 -3.93 -28.47 -0.96
CA ILE A 37 -3.88 -27.50 -2.06
C ILE A 37 -4.06 -26.04 -1.57
N VAL A 38 -4.61 -25.84 -0.38
CA VAL A 38 -4.85 -24.50 0.19
C VAL A 38 -3.64 -23.93 0.94
N ARG A 39 -2.60 -24.74 1.19
CA ARG A 39 -1.34 -24.25 1.80
C ARG A 39 -0.16 -24.68 0.93
N TYR A 40 0.60 -23.68 0.47
CA TYR A 40 1.91 -23.75 -0.22
C TYR A 40 1.91 -23.62 -1.75
N ASN A 41 2.14 -22.39 -2.23
CA ASN A 41 2.54 -22.09 -3.62
C ASN A 41 4.01 -22.42 -3.95
N TYR A 42 4.86 -22.76 -2.97
CA TYR A 42 6.29 -23.02 -3.20
C TYR A 42 6.65 -24.51 -3.30
N THR A 43 5.85 -25.42 -2.73
CA THR A 43 6.19 -26.86 -2.68
C THR A 43 5.84 -27.61 -3.98
N CYS A 44 4.85 -27.13 -4.74
CA CYS A 44 4.51 -27.68 -6.05
C CYS A 44 5.65 -27.54 -7.06
N ILE A 45 6.44 -26.47 -6.99
CA ILE A 45 7.60 -26.24 -7.87
C ILE A 45 8.72 -27.26 -7.57
N SER A 46 8.97 -27.56 -6.30
CA SER A 46 10.00 -28.52 -5.87
C SER A 46 9.67 -29.96 -6.26
N TYR A 47 8.40 -30.38 -6.15
CA TYR A 47 7.98 -31.71 -6.60
C TYR A 47 7.99 -31.85 -8.13
N LEU A 48 7.72 -30.77 -8.88
CA LEU A 48 7.76 -30.79 -10.34
C LEU A 48 9.19 -30.87 -10.89
N ILE A 49 10.14 -30.14 -10.29
CA ILE A 49 11.57 -30.23 -10.63
C ILE A 49 12.08 -31.65 -10.32
N TYR A 50 11.64 -32.24 -9.21
CA TYR A 50 11.96 -33.62 -8.83
C TYR A 50 11.40 -34.65 -9.84
N PHE A 51 10.18 -34.46 -10.34
CA PHE A 51 9.54 -35.39 -11.28
C PHE A 51 10.12 -35.30 -12.70
N VAL A 52 10.44 -34.10 -13.17
CA VAL A 52 11.09 -33.88 -14.49
C VAL A 52 12.55 -34.35 -14.46
N GLY A 53 13.24 -34.25 -13.32
CA GLY A 53 14.61 -34.72 -13.15
C GLY A 53 14.79 -36.25 -13.15
N ARG A 54 13.75 -37.02 -12.80
CA ARG A 54 13.85 -38.49 -12.68
C ARG A 54 13.32 -39.28 -13.89
N SER A 55 12.65 -38.63 -14.84
CA SER A 55 12.15 -39.25 -16.08
C SER A 55 13.26 -39.37 -17.13
N ARG A 56 14.26 -40.24 -16.88
CA ARG A 56 15.31 -40.59 -17.87
C ARG A 56 14.96 -41.81 -18.73
N THR A 57 13.85 -42.50 -18.48
CA THR A 57 13.55 -43.81 -19.10
C THR A 57 12.32 -43.85 -20.00
N VAL A 58 11.60 -42.75 -20.22
CA VAL A 58 10.45 -42.73 -21.15
C VAL A 58 10.77 -41.80 -22.33
N LYS A 59 10.86 -42.37 -23.54
CA LYS A 59 10.92 -41.64 -24.83
C LYS A 59 9.60 -40.89 -25.07
N THR A 60 9.36 -39.83 -24.32
CA THR A 60 8.30 -38.87 -24.61
C THR A 60 8.79 -37.93 -25.71
N SER A 61 8.01 -37.81 -26.79
CA SER A 61 8.38 -36.98 -27.94
C SER A 61 8.54 -35.52 -27.53
N ARG A 62 9.47 -34.81 -28.18
CA ARG A 62 9.75 -33.38 -27.92
C ARG A 62 8.49 -32.51 -27.97
N LYS A 63 7.49 -32.91 -28.77
CA LYS A 63 6.18 -32.25 -28.88
C LYS A 63 5.35 -32.34 -27.60
N LEU A 64 5.35 -33.51 -26.92
CA LEU A 64 4.57 -33.69 -25.69
C LEU A 64 5.14 -32.85 -24.53
N ARG A 65 6.47 -32.68 -24.47
CA ARG A 65 7.12 -31.82 -23.46
C ARG A 65 6.75 -30.34 -23.64
N ILE A 66 6.67 -29.86 -24.88
CA ILE A 66 6.28 -28.48 -25.18
C ILE A 66 4.80 -28.24 -24.83
N VAL A 67 3.92 -29.19 -25.13
CA VAL A 67 2.49 -29.08 -24.81
C VAL A 67 2.25 -29.10 -23.30
N VAL A 68 2.91 -30.00 -22.56
CA VAL A 68 2.79 -30.06 -21.09
C VAL A 68 3.36 -28.82 -20.43
N PHE A 69 4.51 -28.31 -20.89
CA PHE A 69 5.09 -27.08 -20.36
C PHE A 69 4.22 -25.85 -20.68
N GLY A 70 3.64 -25.79 -21.89
CA GLY A 70 2.70 -24.75 -22.29
C GLY A 70 1.40 -24.79 -21.49
N ALA A 71 0.83 -25.97 -21.24
CA ALA A 71 -0.37 -26.13 -20.42
C ALA A 71 -0.14 -25.80 -18.94
N ILE A 72 1.04 -26.14 -18.40
CA ILE A 72 1.43 -25.81 -17.02
C ILE A 72 1.69 -24.30 -16.87
N LEU A 73 2.35 -23.67 -17.86
CA LEU A 73 2.55 -22.23 -17.88
C LEU A 73 1.21 -21.49 -18.03
N ALA A 74 0.33 -21.96 -18.91
CA ALA A 74 -1.02 -21.43 -19.04
C ALA A 74 -1.85 -21.62 -17.76
N GLY A 75 -1.71 -22.76 -17.06
CA GLY A 75 -2.35 -23.02 -15.77
C GLY A 75 -1.81 -22.13 -14.64
N MET A 76 -0.49 -21.89 -14.59
CA MET A 76 0.11 -20.96 -13.62
C MET A 76 -0.28 -19.50 -13.91
N ILE A 77 -0.37 -19.11 -15.18
CA ILE A 77 -0.88 -17.79 -15.59
C ILE A 77 -2.38 -17.68 -15.27
N ALA A 78 -3.18 -18.73 -15.49
CA ALA A 78 -4.61 -18.75 -15.15
C ALA A 78 -4.86 -18.65 -13.64
N CYS A 79 -4.03 -19.29 -12.79
CA CYS A 79 -4.12 -19.15 -11.34
C CYS A 79 -3.52 -17.85 -10.78
N SER A 80 -2.80 -17.06 -11.59
CA SER A 80 -2.27 -15.75 -11.20
C SER A 80 -3.18 -14.57 -11.55
N HIS A 81 -4.42 -14.82 -11.97
CA HIS A 81 -5.41 -13.76 -12.20
C HIS A 81 -5.93 -13.22 -10.85
N GLY A 82 -5.07 -12.46 -10.18
CA GLY A 82 -5.37 -11.71 -8.98
C GLY A 82 -6.56 -10.77 -9.22
N GLY A 83 -7.51 -10.82 -8.29
CA GLY A 83 -8.74 -10.04 -8.34
C GLY A 83 -10.01 -10.88 -8.22
N THR A 84 -9.93 -12.08 -7.66
CA THR A 84 -11.12 -12.77 -7.16
C THR A 84 -11.61 -12.05 -5.91
N ARG A 85 -12.93 -11.89 -5.84
CA ARG A 85 -13.66 -11.35 -4.69
C ARG A 85 -13.25 -12.10 -3.42
N LEU A 86 -13.11 -11.40 -2.30
CA LEU A 86 -12.92 -12.09 -1.02
C LEU A 86 -14.20 -12.85 -0.64
N SER A 87 -14.03 -14.00 0.01
CA SER A 87 -15.16 -14.63 0.68
C SER A 87 -15.69 -13.71 1.77
N ARG A 88 -16.96 -13.91 2.19
CA ARG A 88 -17.54 -13.17 3.31
C ARG A 88 -16.70 -13.34 4.59
N GLU A 89 -16.26 -14.56 4.88
CA GLU A 89 -15.43 -14.87 6.04
C GLU A 89 -14.08 -14.14 5.98
N ASP A 90 -13.42 -14.10 4.81
CA ASP A 90 -12.17 -13.36 4.67
C ASP A 90 -12.37 -11.85 4.76
N SER A 91 -13.51 -11.33 4.28
CA SER A 91 -13.87 -9.92 4.44
C SER A 91 -14.07 -9.54 5.91
N GLU A 92 -14.76 -10.40 6.67
CA GLU A 92 -14.95 -10.24 8.12
C GLU A 92 -13.59 -10.25 8.85
N ARG A 93 -12.68 -11.17 8.50
CA ARG A 93 -11.30 -11.18 9.04
C ARG A 93 -10.53 -9.90 8.73
N VAL A 94 -10.68 -9.34 7.54
CA VAL A 94 -10.04 -8.06 7.18
C VAL A 94 -10.60 -6.93 8.05
N PHE A 95 -11.92 -6.88 8.27
CA PHE A 95 -12.54 -5.89 9.15
C PHE A 95 -12.06 -6.01 10.60
N ASP A 96 -12.04 -7.23 11.14
CA ASP A 96 -11.60 -7.50 12.52
C ASP A 96 -10.11 -7.17 12.74
N ALA A 97 -9.29 -7.30 11.68
CA ALA A 97 -7.88 -6.93 11.72
C ALA A 97 -7.64 -5.42 11.69
N THR A 98 -8.60 -4.62 11.21
CA THR A 98 -8.48 -3.15 11.19
C THR A 98 -8.95 -2.53 12.50
N LYS A 99 -8.02 -1.90 13.22
CA LYS A 99 -8.25 -1.25 14.52
C LYS A 99 -8.30 0.27 14.40
N LEU A 100 -7.61 0.84 13.42
CA LEU A 100 -7.45 2.26 13.26
C LEU A 100 -8.32 2.81 12.13
N GLU A 101 -9.21 3.76 12.40
CA GLU A 101 -9.98 4.45 11.35
C GLU A 101 -9.49 5.87 11.08
N LEU A 102 -9.17 6.13 9.80
CA LEU A 102 -8.77 7.43 9.28
C LEU A 102 -9.77 7.88 8.22
N ASP A 103 -10.41 9.03 8.40
CA ASP A 103 -11.38 9.56 7.43
C ASP A 103 -10.91 10.90 6.84
N PHE A 104 -10.46 10.87 5.58
CA PHE A 104 -10.10 12.05 4.79
C PHE A 104 -11.32 12.71 4.12
N SER A 105 -12.50 12.11 4.25
CA SER A 105 -13.77 12.67 3.73
C SER A 105 -14.43 13.63 4.72
N VAL A 106 -13.86 13.78 5.91
CA VAL A 106 -14.37 14.67 6.96
C VAL A 106 -14.28 16.15 6.53
N SER A 107 -15.30 16.93 6.89
CA SER A 107 -15.28 18.38 6.66
C SER A 107 -14.19 19.04 7.50
N GLU A 108 -13.71 20.21 7.05
CA GLU A 108 -12.64 20.93 7.75
C GLU A 108 -13.03 21.30 9.18
N VAL A 109 -14.27 21.76 9.36
CA VAL A 109 -14.84 22.13 10.65
C VAL A 109 -14.84 20.94 11.61
N ASN A 110 -15.28 19.77 11.13
CA ASN A 110 -15.29 18.56 11.94
C ASN A 110 -13.88 18.08 12.29
N PHE A 111 -12.93 18.21 11.35
CA PHE A 111 -11.54 17.85 11.61
C PHE A 111 -10.86 18.77 12.62
N ARG A 112 -11.08 20.09 12.52
CA ARG A 112 -10.59 21.07 13.52
C ARG A 112 -11.10 20.73 14.92
N ARG A 113 -12.38 20.36 15.05
CA ARG A 113 -12.94 19.88 16.32
C ARG A 113 -12.22 18.62 16.83
N GLN A 114 -11.94 17.66 15.97
CA GLN A 114 -11.16 16.46 16.37
C GLN A 114 -9.76 16.86 16.86
N VAL A 115 -9.10 17.79 16.18
CA VAL A 115 -7.77 18.30 16.56
C VAL A 115 -7.82 19.02 17.91
N ASP A 116 -8.86 19.80 18.18
CA ASP A 116 -9.02 20.48 19.47
C ASP A 116 -9.31 19.51 20.62
N GLU A 117 -10.09 18.44 20.39
CA GLU A 117 -10.21 17.36 21.37
C GLU A 117 -8.87 16.66 21.62
N PHE A 118 -8.09 16.43 20.57
CA PHE A 118 -6.77 15.83 20.68
C PHE A 118 -5.77 16.70 21.46
N LYS A 119 -5.82 18.03 21.31
CA LYS A 119 -5.04 18.95 22.15
C LYS A 119 -5.29 18.72 23.64
N LYS A 120 -6.53 18.42 24.04
CA LYS A 120 -6.85 18.14 25.45
C LYS A 120 -6.11 16.90 25.96
N ILE A 121 -5.94 15.89 25.10
CA ILE A 121 -5.16 14.68 25.41
C ILE A 121 -3.68 15.03 25.60
N ILE A 122 -3.10 15.78 24.67
CA ILE A 122 -1.68 16.20 24.72
C ILE A 122 -1.37 17.05 25.97
N ASN A 123 -2.36 17.80 26.47
CA ASN A 123 -2.24 18.63 27.67
C ASN A 123 -2.40 17.85 28.99
N LYS A 124 -2.74 16.56 28.95
CA LYS A 124 -2.77 15.73 30.16
C LYS A 124 -1.37 15.56 30.72
N ARG A 125 -1.29 15.55 32.05
CA ARG A 125 -0.05 15.23 32.77
C ARG A 125 0.30 13.75 32.66
N ASP A 126 -0.71 12.91 32.83
CA ASP A 126 -0.59 11.45 32.78
C ASP A 126 -1.50 10.94 31.66
N LEU A 127 -0.92 10.16 30.75
CA LEU A 127 -1.62 9.55 29.62
C LEU A 127 -2.13 8.17 30.02
N GLU A 128 -3.40 7.91 29.74
CA GLU A 128 -4.02 6.59 29.88
C GLU A 128 -3.83 5.76 28.60
N GLU A 129 -4.16 4.46 28.66
CA GLU A 129 -4.07 3.57 27.49
C GLU A 129 -4.82 4.09 26.26
N LYS A 130 -6.03 4.61 26.47
CA LYS A 130 -6.86 5.23 25.41
C LYS A 130 -6.21 6.46 24.79
N ASP A 131 -5.40 7.18 25.54
CA ASP A 131 -4.73 8.39 25.06
C ASP A 131 -3.61 8.03 24.08
N PHE A 132 -2.89 6.92 24.31
CA PHE A 132 -1.90 6.41 23.37
C PHE A 132 -2.53 6.00 22.04
N PHE A 133 -3.70 5.35 22.08
CA PHE A 133 -4.43 4.99 20.87
C PHE A 133 -4.81 6.23 20.04
N GLU A 134 -5.30 7.30 20.69
CA GLU A 134 -5.61 8.55 19.99
C GLU A 134 -4.37 9.25 19.45
N ILE A 135 -3.23 9.21 20.16
CA ILE A 135 -1.95 9.73 19.66
C ILE A 135 -1.51 8.97 18.41
N GLU A 136 -1.57 7.64 18.44
CA GLU A 136 -1.24 6.79 17.28
C GLU A 136 -2.17 7.08 16.11
N ARG A 137 -3.47 7.22 16.34
CA ARG A 137 -4.45 7.58 15.31
C ARG A 137 -4.13 8.92 14.65
N PHE A 138 -3.86 9.95 15.45
CA PHE A 138 -3.52 11.27 14.92
C PHE A 138 -2.20 11.29 14.18
N TYR A 139 -1.18 10.61 14.71
CA TYR A 139 0.12 10.52 14.07
C TYR A 139 0.03 9.75 12.74
N ALA A 140 -0.68 8.62 12.72
CA ALA A 140 -0.95 7.85 11.52
C ALA A 140 -1.70 8.67 10.46
N PHE A 141 -2.71 9.46 10.87
CA PHE A 141 -3.40 10.40 9.99
C PHE A 141 -2.44 11.44 9.39
N TYR A 142 -1.61 12.06 10.23
CA TYR A 142 -0.62 13.04 9.81
C TYR A 142 0.37 12.46 8.77
N ARG A 143 0.87 11.24 8.99
CA ARG A 143 1.78 10.56 8.05
C ARG A 143 1.12 10.22 6.73
N ALA A 144 -0.13 9.76 6.76
CA ALA A 144 -0.92 9.54 5.56
C ALA A 144 -1.13 10.86 4.79
N ALA A 145 -1.46 11.96 5.48
CA ALA A 145 -1.62 13.28 4.88
C ALA A 145 -0.32 13.83 4.28
N LEU A 146 0.82 13.65 4.95
CA LEU A 146 2.16 14.02 4.45
C LEU A 146 2.47 13.34 3.11
N GLY A 147 2.23 12.02 3.01
CA GLY A 147 2.44 11.29 1.76
C GLY A 147 1.61 11.87 0.60
N LEU A 148 0.32 12.14 0.86
CA LEU A 148 -0.58 12.75 -0.12
C LEU A 148 -0.10 14.12 -0.57
N SER A 149 0.37 14.94 0.38
CA SER A 149 0.80 16.32 0.11
C SER A 149 2.03 16.43 -0.80
N ASN A 150 2.90 15.42 -0.78
CA ASN A 150 4.22 15.47 -1.41
C ASN A 150 4.35 14.65 -2.70
N SER A 151 3.52 13.61 -2.90
CA SER A 151 3.85 12.61 -3.93
C SER A 151 2.70 11.77 -4.49
N GLN A 152 1.44 12.11 -4.21
CA GLN A 152 0.28 11.21 -4.43
C GLN A 152 0.42 9.82 -3.78
N LYS A 153 1.36 9.66 -2.85
CA LYS A 153 1.55 8.39 -2.16
C LYS A 153 0.76 8.41 -0.86
N LEU A 154 -0.18 7.50 -0.70
CA LEU A 154 -0.86 7.32 0.55
C LEU A 154 -0.16 6.23 1.35
N SER A 155 0.41 6.61 2.50
CA SER A 155 0.79 5.64 3.52
C SER A 155 -0.49 5.10 4.18
N ILE A 156 -0.66 3.78 4.18
CA ILE A 156 -1.78 3.06 4.76
C ILE A 156 -1.24 2.36 6.02
N PRO A 157 -1.44 2.93 7.22
CA PRO A 157 -0.87 2.41 8.46
C PRO A 157 -1.22 0.94 8.72
N SER A 158 -0.43 0.28 9.57
CA SER A 158 -0.72 -1.07 10.01
C SER A 158 -2.10 -1.15 10.68
N ALA A 159 -2.78 -2.29 10.51
CA ALA A 159 -4.09 -2.56 11.10
C ALA A 159 -5.09 -1.40 10.98
N SER A 160 -5.18 -0.79 9.79
CA SER A 160 -5.94 0.45 9.59
C SER A 160 -6.94 0.39 8.45
N LYS A 161 -7.92 1.29 8.51
CA LYS A 161 -8.91 1.55 7.49
C LYS A 161 -8.89 3.03 7.16
N ILE A 162 -8.71 3.36 5.88
CA ILE A 162 -8.70 4.74 5.39
C ILE A 162 -9.89 4.96 4.47
N LYS A 163 -10.74 5.93 4.80
CA LYS A 163 -11.79 6.41 3.92
C LYS A 163 -11.34 7.70 3.24
N ILE A 164 -11.38 7.73 1.92
CA ILE A 164 -10.95 8.89 1.13
C ILE A 164 -11.87 9.11 -0.08
N SER A 165 -12.16 10.37 -0.38
CA SER A 165 -12.88 10.79 -1.57
C SER A 165 -11.87 11.24 -2.62
N LEU A 166 -11.78 10.51 -3.72
CA LEU A 166 -10.85 10.80 -4.81
C LEU A 166 -11.60 11.34 -6.03
N PRO A 167 -11.14 12.44 -6.65
CA PRO A 167 -11.59 12.77 -7.99
C PRO A 167 -11.15 11.69 -8.97
N SER A 168 -11.91 11.55 -10.06
CA SER A 168 -11.67 10.49 -11.03
C SER A 168 -11.94 10.93 -12.47
N PHE A 169 -11.55 10.06 -13.40
CA PHE A 169 -11.76 10.22 -14.84
C PHE A 169 -12.16 8.91 -15.49
N CYS A 170 -13.05 8.98 -16.45
CA CYS A 170 -13.36 7.91 -17.37
C CYS A 170 -12.23 7.75 -18.40
N LEU A 171 -11.72 6.53 -18.59
CA LEU A 171 -10.56 6.29 -19.46
C LEU A 171 -10.91 5.79 -20.86
N ASP A 172 -12.16 5.37 -21.10
CA ASP A 172 -12.54 4.78 -22.38
C ASP A 172 -13.89 5.31 -22.87
N PRO A 173 -13.92 6.33 -23.73
CA PRO A 173 -15.16 7.00 -24.12
C PRO A 173 -16.12 6.11 -24.93
N THR A 174 -15.72 4.91 -25.33
CA THR A 174 -16.58 3.98 -26.08
C THR A 174 -17.38 3.03 -25.17
N LYS A 175 -17.10 3.02 -23.87
CA LYS A 175 -17.69 2.10 -22.87
C LYS A 175 -18.78 2.78 -22.03
N VAL A 176 -19.58 2.03 -21.29
CA VAL A 176 -20.68 2.61 -20.48
C VAL A 176 -20.18 3.13 -19.13
N VAL A 177 -20.84 4.15 -18.58
CA VAL A 177 -20.45 4.71 -17.27
C VAL A 177 -20.68 3.64 -16.19
N PRO A 178 -19.70 3.40 -15.29
CA PRO A 178 -19.88 2.44 -14.20
C PRO A 178 -21.06 2.79 -13.30
N SER A 179 -21.82 1.76 -12.91
CA SER A 179 -22.82 1.85 -11.83
C SER A 179 -22.16 2.24 -10.49
N ASP A 180 -22.97 2.72 -9.54
CA ASP A 180 -22.51 3.08 -8.20
C ASP A 180 -22.03 1.87 -7.37
N HIS A 181 -22.48 0.67 -7.73
CA HIS A 181 -22.10 -0.61 -7.15
C HIS A 181 -21.13 -1.42 -8.02
N GLU A 182 -20.52 -0.79 -9.03
CA GLU A 182 -19.52 -1.46 -9.87
C GLU A 182 -18.35 -1.95 -9.01
N VAL A 183 -17.95 -3.21 -9.21
CA VAL A 183 -16.81 -3.81 -8.51
C VAL A 183 -15.57 -3.60 -9.36
N PHE A 184 -14.52 -3.02 -8.75
CA PHE A 184 -13.30 -2.68 -9.44
C PHE A 184 -12.09 -3.51 -8.97
N LYS A 185 -11.31 -3.97 -9.94
CA LYS A 185 -9.93 -4.43 -9.74
C LYS A 185 -8.96 -3.26 -9.84
N TRP A 186 -8.03 -3.17 -8.90
CA TRP A 186 -6.95 -2.18 -8.94
C TRP A 186 -5.83 -2.68 -9.83
N THR A 187 -5.66 -2.07 -11.01
CA THR A 187 -4.73 -2.54 -12.04
C THR A 187 -3.58 -1.57 -12.22
N ARG A 188 -2.35 -2.09 -12.22
CA ARG A 188 -1.14 -1.30 -12.53
C ARG A 188 -0.98 -1.13 -14.03
N LYS A 189 -0.59 0.09 -14.45
CA LYS A 189 -0.11 0.51 -15.78
C LYS A 189 -0.35 -0.46 -16.97
N ASP A 190 -1.45 -0.21 -17.69
CA ASP A 190 -1.51 -0.16 -19.18
C ASP A 190 -2.85 0.47 -19.59
N THR A 191 -2.94 1.81 -19.55
CA THR A 191 -4.16 2.50 -20.01
C THR A 191 -4.22 2.58 -21.54
N LYS A 192 -3.09 2.40 -22.23
CA LYS A 192 -2.89 2.73 -23.66
C LYS A 192 -3.20 4.19 -24.00
N ILE A 193 -3.19 5.08 -23.00
CA ILE A 193 -3.44 6.52 -23.19
C ILE A 193 -2.09 7.25 -23.06
N PRO A 194 -1.62 7.94 -24.11
CA PRO A 194 -0.40 8.74 -24.04
C PRO A 194 -0.45 9.75 -22.89
N TYR A 195 0.69 9.94 -22.22
CA TYR A 195 0.85 10.91 -21.12
C TYR A 195 -0.06 10.72 -19.90
N TYR A 196 -0.73 9.57 -19.74
CA TYR A 196 -1.68 9.39 -18.65
C TYR A 196 -1.08 9.69 -17.27
N ILE A 197 0.12 9.19 -16.98
CA ILE A 197 0.76 9.37 -15.67
C ILE A 197 1.15 10.83 -15.45
N GLU A 198 1.68 11.48 -16.49
CA GLU A 198 2.09 12.87 -16.49
C GLU A 198 0.89 13.79 -16.27
N ILE A 199 -0.25 13.49 -16.91
CA ILE A 199 -1.51 14.20 -16.69
C ILE A 199 -1.96 14.03 -15.24
N ILE A 200 -2.01 12.79 -14.73
CA ILE A 200 -2.42 12.49 -13.35
C ILE A 200 -1.54 13.21 -12.32
N ARG A 201 -0.22 13.27 -12.55
CA ARG A 201 0.73 14.02 -11.72
C ARG A 201 0.52 15.52 -11.79
N MET A 202 0.33 16.06 -12.98
CA MET A 202 0.09 17.48 -13.15
C MET A 202 -1.19 17.94 -12.44
N VAL A 203 -2.27 17.15 -12.51
CA VAL A 203 -3.57 17.51 -11.90
C VAL A 203 -3.62 17.27 -10.39
N SER A 204 -2.80 16.38 -9.84
CA SER A 204 -2.70 16.25 -8.37
C SER A 204 -2.04 17.46 -7.73
N ASP A 205 -1.06 18.04 -8.41
CA ASP A 205 -0.20 19.05 -7.84
C ASP A 205 -0.88 20.42 -7.88
N SER A 206 -1.77 20.63 -8.86
CA SER A 206 -2.43 21.90 -9.12
C SER A 206 -3.95 21.79 -9.20
N SER A 207 -4.64 22.57 -8.37
CA SER A 207 -6.09 22.78 -8.46
C SER A 207 -6.50 23.73 -9.59
N THR A 208 -5.57 24.14 -10.46
CA THR A 208 -5.84 25.09 -11.55
C THR A 208 -6.60 24.48 -12.72
N TYR A 209 -6.56 23.15 -12.87
CA TYR A 209 -7.15 22.47 -14.02
C TYR A 209 -8.58 22.06 -13.70
N ARG A 210 -9.52 22.47 -14.56
CA ARG A 210 -10.91 22.03 -14.44
C ARG A 210 -10.99 20.56 -14.79
N GLN A 211 -11.67 19.77 -13.96
CA GLN A 211 -11.84 18.34 -14.17
C GLN A 211 -12.40 18.00 -15.56
N GLU A 212 -13.33 18.83 -16.06
CA GLU A 212 -13.91 18.70 -17.41
C GLU A 212 -12.86 18.78 -18.52
N ASP A 213 -11.89 19.70 -18.39
CA ASP A 213 -10.83 19.89 -19.39
C ASP A 213 -9.88 18.68 -19.40
N VAL A 214 -9.58 18.12 -18.22
CA VAL A 214 -8.74 16.92 -18.09
C VAL A 214 -9.46 15.69 -18.64
N GLN A 215 -10.76 15.56 -18.37
CA GLN A 215 -11.59 14.48 -18.91
C GLN A 215 -11.66 14.54 -20.44
N GLU A 216 -11.86 15.73 -21.01
CA GLU A 216 -11.85 15.98 -22.45
C GLU A 216 -10.50 15.62 -23.08
N LEU A 217 -9.41 16.00 -22.42
CA LEU A 217 -8.06 15.66 -22.85
C LEU A 217 -7.83 14.14 -22.88
N ILE A 218 -8.15 13.44 -21.80
CA ILE A 218 -7.98 11.98 -21.69
C ILE A 218 -8.75 11.24 -22.78
N TRP A 219 -10.01 11.62 -23.02
CA TRP A 219 -10.83 10.98 -24.05
C TRP A 219 -10.30 11.23 -25.46
N ASN A 220 -9.88 12.46 -25.79
CA ASN A 220 -9.33 12.74 -27.11
C ASN A 220 -7.96 12.07 -27.32
N LEU A 221 -7.13 11.94 -26.27
CA LEU A 221 -5.89 11.18 -26.35
C LEU A 221 -6.15 9.69 -26.60
N ARG A 222 -7.19 9.13 -25.95
CA ARG A 222 -7.65 7.77 -26.22
C ARG A 222 -8.23 7.62 -27.63
N ASN A 223 -8.89 8.66 -28.15
CA ASN A 223 -9.43 8.71 -29.52
C ASN A 223 -8.37 9.03 -30.58
N GLU A 224 -7.10 9.21 -30.20
CA GLU A 224 -6.00 9.54 -31.12
C GLU A 224 -6.25 10.82 -31.93
N ALA A 225 -6.95 11.80 -31.35
CA ALA A 225 -7.20 13.08 -32.00
C ALA A 225 -5.89 13.77 -32.38
N ARG A 226 -5.90 14.50 -33.50
CA ARG A 226 -4.69 15.22 -33.94
C ARG A 226 -4.41 16.40 -33.03
N LEU A 227 -3.15 16.61 -32.66
CA LEU A 227 -2.73 17.68 -31.75
C LEU A 227 -3.23 19.06 -32.21
N GLU A 228 -3.25 19.32 -33.52
CA GLU A 228 -3.69 20.60 -34.09
C GLU A 228 -5.18 20.89 -33.88
N ASP A 229 -5.99 19.84 -33.68
CA ASP A 229 -7.44 19.97 -33.49
C ASP A 229 -7.81 20.26 -32.03
N TYR A 230 -6.85 20.14 -31.10
CA TYR A 230 -7.08 20.48 -29.69
C TYR A 230 -7.19 22.01 -29.50
N PRO A 231 -8.13 22.49 -28.67
CA PRO A 231 -8.20 23.89 -28.28
C PRO A 231 -6.93 24.32 -27.56
N SER A 232 -6.56 25.59 -27.68
CA SER A 232 -5.33 26.14 -27.12
C SER A 232 -5.15 25.80 -25.63
N ARG A 233 -6.23 25.79 -24.83
CA ARG A 233 -6.20 25.43 -23.40
C ARG A 233 -5.69 23.99 -23.13
N LEU A 234 -6.03 23.03 -23.98
CA LEU A 234 -5.59 21.62 -23.84
C LEU A 234 -4.21 21.41 -24.47
N ARG A 235 -3.92 22.10 -25.57
CA ARG A 235 -2.56 22.11 -26.15
C ARG A 235 -1.52 22.62 -25.15
N MET A 236 -1.84 23.69 -24.43
CA MET A 236 -0.97 24.21 -23.37
C MET A 236 -0.70 23.19 -22.25
N ILE A 237 -1.68 22.33 -21.92
CA ILE A 237 -1.48 21.23 -20.97
C ILE A 237 -0.46 20.23 -21.54
N LEU A 238 -0.66 19.80 -22.79
CA LEU A 238 0.21 18.84 -23.46
C LEU A 238 1.63 19.37 -23.66
N GLU A 239 1.78 20.63 -24.05
CA GLU A 239 3.07 21.31 -24.24
C GLU A 239 3.82 21.51 -22.91
N ARG A 240 3.08 21.71 -21.80
CA ARG A 240 3.67 21.76 -20.46
C ARG A 240 4.19 20.40 -20.01
N ILE A 241 3.48 19.32 -20.38
CA ILE A 241 3.89 17.95 -20.08
C ILE A 241 5.10 17.55 -20.94
N ASP A 242 4.99 17.75 -22.25
CA ASP A 242 6.04 17.48 -23.22
C ASP A 242 6.06 18.56 -24.30
N PRO A 243 7.08 19.43 -24.33
CA PRO A 243 7.27 20.43 -25.40
C PRO A 243 7.35 19.80 -26.80
N ASN A 244 7.64 18.50 -26.90
CA ASN A 244 7.73 17.73 -28.12
C ASN A 244 6.47 16.89 -28.40
N ALA A 245 5.34 17.14 -27.73
CA ALA A 245 4.12 16.36 -27.88
C ALA A 245 3.65 16.22 -29.34
N LYS A 246 3.95 17.20 -30.20
CA LYS A 246 3.67 17.17 -31.65
C LYS A 246 4.36 16.03 -32.41
N PHE A 247 5.43 15.46 -31.89
CA PHE A 247 6.15 14.34 -32.51
C PHE A 247 5.70 12.98 -31.97
N VAL A 248 5.07 12.96 -30.79
CA VAL A 248 4.60 11.75 -30.13
C VAL A 248 3.14 11.47 -30.48
N LEU A 249 2.29 12.49 -30.39
CA LEU A 249 0.86 12.39 -30.69
C LEU A 249 0.60 12.42 -32.21
N PRO A 250 -0.56 11.89 -32.66
CA PRO A 250 -1.02 12.11 -34.02
C PRO A 250 -0.99 13.60 -34.35
N SER A 251 -0.28 13.96 -35.43
CA SER A 251 -0.13 15.36 -35.84
C SER A 251 0.24 15.42 -37.32
N ARG A 252 -0.01 16.56 -37.96
CA ARG A 252 0.43 16.79 -39.34
C ARG A 252 1.94 16.72 -39.46
N SER A 253 2.65 17.20 -38.44
CA SER A 253 4.12 17.16 -38.38
C SER A 253 4.66 15.74 -38.29
N ARG A 254 4.06 14.91 -37.42
CA ARG A 254 4.41 13.49 -37.28
C ARG A 254 4.14 12.74 -38.58
N ASN A 255 2.99 12.97 -39.20
CA ASN A 255 2.65 12.35 -40.49
C ASN A 255 3.64 12.78 -41.58
N ALA A 256 3.99 14.06 -41.68
CA ALA A 256 4.98 14.53 -42.65
C ALA A 256 6.38 13.91 -42.43
N VAL A 257 6.79 13.69 -41.17
CA VAL A 257 8.04 13.00 -40.82
C VAL A 257 7.97 11.52 -41.18
N ILE A 258 6.87 10.83 -40.84
CA ILE A 258 6.65 9.43 -41.20
C ILE A 258 6.65 9.29 -42.72
N ASP A 259 5.92 10.13 -43.46
CA ASP A 259 5.89 10.11 -44.92
C ASP A 259 7.27 10.37 -45.53
N ALA A 260 8.08 11.27 -44.94
CA ALA A 260 9.43 11.52 -45.40
C ALA A 260 10.36 10.32 -45.15
N ALA A 261 10.25 9.69 -43.97
CA ALA A 261 10.99 8.48 -43.63
C ALA A 261 10.56 7.29 -44.50
N GLU A 262 9.26 7.11 -44.70
CA GLU A 262 8.70 6.09 -45.58
C GLU A 262 9.10 6.30 -47.02
N ARG A 263 9.16 7.54 -47.53
CA ARG A 263 9.71 7.83 -48.86
C ARG A 263 11.19 7.43 -48.95
N ALA A 264 11.99 7.74 -47.93
CA ALA A 264 13.40 7.34 -47.88
C ALA A 264 13.62 5.82 -47.76
N ILE A 265 12.65 5.09 -47.19
CA ILE A 265 12.69 3.63 -47.01
C ILE A 265 12.05 2.88 -48.20
N ARG A 266 11.00 3.44 -48.83
CA ARG A 266 10.34 2.89 -50.03
C ARG A 266 11.27 2.82 -51.23
N ASP A 267 12.32 3.62 -51.26
CA ASP A 267 13.40 3.49 -52.24
C ASP A 267 14.24 2.19 -52.05
N ARG A 268 13.91 1.33 -51.07
CA ARG A 268 14.63 0.07 -50.83
C ARG A 268 13.84 -1.23 -50.66
N ILE A 269 12.56 -1.30 -50.28
CA ILE A 269 11.83 -2.60 -50.16
C ILE A 269 10.33 -2.49 -50.47
N LEU A 270 9.81 -3.53 -51.15
CA LEU A 270 8.44 -3.79 -51.63
C LEU A 270 7.32 -3.81 -50.57
N THR A 271 6.13 -3.55 -51.09
CA THR A 271 4.78 -3.38 -50.53
C THR A 271 4.24 -4.52 -49.67
N ILE A 272 3.55 -4.16 -48.59
CA ILE A 272 2.53 -4.99 -47.91
C ILE A 272 1.25 -4.15 -47.79
N ASP A 273 0.14 -4.71 -48.27
CA ASP A 273 -1.21 -4.20 -48.05
C ASP A 273 -1.72 -4.58 -46.66
N VAL A 274 -2.31 -3.61 -45.95
CA VAL A 274 -3.19 -3.89 -44.80
C VAL A 274 -4.46 -3.08 -44.97
N ALA A 275 -5.57 -3.79 -45.11
CA ALA A 275 -6.92 -3.26 -45.01
C ALA A 275 -7.44 -3.52 -43.59
N GLU A 276 -7.86 -2.46 -42.90
CA GLU A 276 -8.84 -2.53 -41.82
C GLU A 276 -9.75 -1.30 -41.91
N GLU A 277 -10.98 -1.50 -42.40
CA GLU A 277 -11.98 -0.44 -42.35
C GLU A 277 -13.37 -1.00 -42.04
N ALA A 278 -13.87 -0.62 -40.85
CA ALA A 278 -15.29 -0.52 -40.52
C ALA A 278 -15.55 0.16 -39.16
N PHE A 279 -14.52 0.49 -38.36
CA PHE A 279 -14.64 1.37 -37.18
C PHE A 279 -13.86 2.71 -37.30
N SER A 280 -13.24 2.98 -38.46
CA SER A 280 -12.37 4.14 -38.74
C SER A 280 -13.08 5.49 -38.88
N LEU A 281 -14.41 5.52 -38.94
CA LEU A 281 -15.14 6.72 -39.36
C LEU A 281 -15.27 7.82 -38.28
N LEU A 282 -14.72 7.63 -37.06
CA LEU A 282 -14.72 8.63 -35.98
C LEU A 282 -13.41 8.74 -35.18
N GLN A 283 -12.48 7.78 -35.34
CA GLN A 283 -11.18 7.81 -34.66
C GLN A 283 -10.30 8.92 -35.26
N GLY A 284 -9.59 9.66 -34.40
CA GLY A 284 -8.73 10.75 -34.81
C GLY A 284 -9.40 12.12 -34.97
N ARG A 285 -10.74 12.20 -34.86
CA ARG A 285 -11.45 13.48 -34.77
C ARG A 285 -11.47 13.99 -33.32
N TYR A 286 -11.36 15.31 -33.17
CA TYR A 286 -11.56 15.96 -31.89
C TYR A 286 -13.04 16.05 -31.50
N TYR A 287 -13.35 15.78 -30.23
CA TYR A 287 -14.67 15.97 -29.63
C TYR A 287 -14.58 16.76 -28.32
N THR A 288 -15.55 17.63 -28.08
CA THR A 288 -15.71 18.32 -26.81
C THR A 288 -16.23 17.38 -25.72
N TYR A 289 -16.04 17.75 -24.46
CA TYR A 289 -16.58 17.02 -23.31
C TYR A 289 -18.10 16.84 -23.41
N LYS A 290 -18.83 17.87 -23.86
CA LYS A 290 -20.29 17.82 -23.99
C LYS A 290 -20.73 16.79 -25.04
N GLU A 291 -19.98 16.64 -26.13
CA GLU A 291 -20.26 15.65 -27.18
C GLU A 291 -20.01 14.22 -26.71
N PHE A 292 -18.91 13.96 -25.99
CA PHE A 292 -18.69 12.64 -25.37
C PHE A 292 -19.75 12.33 -24.31
N ALA A 293 -20.02 13.29 -23.40
CA ALA A 293 -20.94 13.07 -22.30
C ALA A 293 -22.38 12.81 -22.77
N SER A 294 -22.83 13.46 -23.85
CA SER A 294 -24.17 13.23 -24.40
C SER A 294 -24.33 11.83 -25.01
N GLN A 295 -23.25 11.25 -25.57
CA GLN A 295 -23.25 9.89 -26.11
C GLN A 295 -23.25 8.82 -25.01
N LEU A 296 -22.66 9.13 -23.84
CA LEU A 296 -22.51 8.21 -22.72
C LEU A 296 -23.70 8.18 -21.76
N ARG A 297 -24.32 9.32 -21.48
CA ARG A 297 -25.42 9.45 -20.50
C ARG A 297 -26.60 8.48 -20.66
N PRO A 298 -27.01 8.03 -21.87
CA PRO A 298 -28.09 7.06 -22.00
C PRO A 298 -27.73 5.64 -21.57
N LYS A 299 -26.44 5.35 -21.32
CA LYS A 299 -25.92 4.00 -21.11
C LYS A 299 -25.12 3.94 -19.80
N ALA A 300 -25.78 3.48 -18.73
CA ALA A 300 -25.10 3.04 -17.50
C ALA A 300 -24.97 1.52 -17.52
N SER A 301 -23.93 0.96 -16.88
CA SER A 301 -23.86 -0.49 -16.67
C SER A 301 -25.05 -0.96 -15.82
N THR A 302 -25.46 -2.21 -16.03
CA THR A 302 -26.48 -2.81 -15.17
C THR A 302 -25.83 -3.05 -13.82
N PRO A 303 -26.37 -2.49 -12.71
CA PRO A 303 -25.74 -2.66 -11.41
C PRO A 303 -25.69 -4.15 -11.06
N PRO A 304 -24.54 -4.67 -10.58
CA PRO A 304 -24.49 -6.02 -10.06
C PRO A 304 -25.49 -6.18 -8.90
N SER A 305 -26.05 -7.38 -8.74
CA SER A 305 -27.06 -7.66 -7.71
C SER A 305 -26.54 -7.60 -6.27
N GLU A 306 -25.23 -7.46 -6.08
CA GLU A 306 -24.56 -7.49 -4.77
C GLU A 306 -23.85 -6.17 -4.49
N LYS A 307 -23.93 -5.73 -3.22
CA LYS A 307 -23.31 -4.49 -2.72
C LYS A 307 -21.78 -4.58 -2.78
N SER A 308 -21.14 -3.42 -2.93
CA SER A 308 -19.69 -3.24 -3.08
C SER A 308 -18.86 -4.18 -2.19
N GLU A 309 -18.07 -5.03 -2.83
CA GLU A 309 -17.21 -5.98 -2.17
C GLU A 309 -15.80 -5.42 -1.95
N ILE A 310 -15.03 -6.09 -1.08
CA ILE A 310 -13.63 -5.81 -0.82
C ILE A 310 -12.78 -6.60 -1.82
N VAL A 311 -11.87 -5.91 -2.50
CA VAL A 311 -10.96 -6.50 -3.50
C VAL A 311 -9.51 -6.30 -3.05
N PRO A 312 -8.63 -7.32 -3.16
CA PRO A 312 -7.21 -7.14 -2.87
C PRO A 312 -6.56 -6.14 -3.84
N LEU A 313 -5.69 -5.28 -3.31
CA LEU A 313 -4.97 -4.28 -4.09
C LEU A 313 -3.71 -4.92 -4.68
N GLN A 314 -3.66 -5.03 -6.01
CA GLN A 314 -2.55 -5.71 -6.69
C GLN A 314 -1.21 -5.03 -6.41
N GLY A 315 -0.22 -5.81 -5.95
CA GLY A 315 1.14 -5.33 -5.70
C GLY A 315 1.36 -4.63 -4.35
N ILE A 316 0.36 -4.63 -3.46
CA ILE A 316 0.53 -4.24 -2.05
C ILE A 316 -0.03 -5.37 -1.19
N ALA A 317 0.85 -6.11 -0.51
CA ALA A 317 0.46 -7.26 0.28
C ALA A 317 -0.52 -6.86 1.40
N SER A 318 -1.56 -7.67 1.60
CA SER A 318 -2.53 -7.51 2.70
C SER A 318 -3.28 -6.17 2.74
N VAL A 319 -3.26 -5.42 1.64
CA VAL A 319 -4.07 -4.23 1.45
C VAL A 319 -5.23 -4.55 0.53
N TYR A 320 -6.40 -4.12 0.93
CA TYR A 320 -7.65 -4.32 0.21
C TYR A 320 -8.36 -2.98 0.02
N ALA A 321 -9.26 -2.94 -0.94
CA ALA A 321 -10.02 -1.74 -1.25
C ALA A 321 -11.49 -2.08 -1.51
N SER A 322 -12.36 -1.22 -1.05
CA SER A 322 -13.74 -1.13 -1.51
C SER A 322 -13.92 0.22 -2.18
N VAL A 323 -14.63 0.26 -3.31
CA VAL A 323 -14.86 1.48 -4.09
C VAL A 323 -16.34 1.62 -4.31
N GLN A 324 -16.85 2.82 -4.03
CA GLN A 324 -18.17 3.26 -4.44
C GLN A 324 -18.01 4.36 -5.49
N SER A 325 -18.61 4.13 -6.65
CA SER A 325 -18.55 5.06 -7.77
C SER A 325 -19.67 6.09 -7.69
N PHE A 326 -19.34 7.36 -7.98
CA PHE A 326 -20.32 8.43 -8.15
C PHE A 326 -20.26 8.94 -9.58
N GLY A 327 -20.35 8.00 -10.53
CA GLY A 327 -20.13 8.23 -11.94
C GLY A 327 -18.63 8.39 -12.27
N PHE A 328 -18.31 9.28 -13.19
CA PHE A 328 -16.92 9.45 -13.66
C PHE A 328 -16.13 10.48 -12.87
N SER A 329 -16.78 11.37 -12.10
CA SER A 329 -16.10 12.52 -11.48
C SER A 329 -15.52 12.22 -10.10
N LYS A 330 -16.03 11.22 -9.39
CA LYS A 330 -15.63 10.95 -8.02
C LYS A 330 -15.80 9.50 -7.62
N GLN A 331 -14.83 9.01 -6.86
CA GLN A 331 -14.83 7.69 -6.23
C GLN A 331 -14.70 7.87 -4.71
N GLN A 332 -15.53 7.17 -3.94
CA GLN A 332 -15.26 6.98 -2.52
C GLN A 332 -14.52 5.66 -2.36
N VAL A 333 -13.30 5.74 -1.87
CA VAL A 333 -12.43 4.59 -1.67
C VAL A 333 -12.28 4.34 -0.17
N VAL A 334 -12.45 3.09 0.22
CA VAL A 334 -12.12 2.60 1.55
C VAL A 334 -10.98 1.59 1.41
N LEU A 335 -9.82 1.92 1.95
CA LEU A 335 -8.64 1.06 1.97
C LEU A 335 -8.56 0.36 3.31
N TYR A 336 -8.24 -0.93 3.31
CA TYR A 336 -8.07 -1.75 4.49
C TYR A 336 -6.67 -2.32 4.47
N ASN A 337 -5.89 -2.09 5.52
CA ASN A 337 -4.60 -2.73 5.73
C ASN A 337 -4.72 -3.66 6.94
N ALA A 338 -4.87 -4.95 6.67
CA ALA A 338 -4.91 -5.99 7.71
C ALA A 338 -3.51 -6.42 8.17
N SER A 339 -2.46 -5.83 7.59
CA SER A 339 -1.06 -6.15 7.86
C SER A 339 -0.51 -5.35 9.06
N PRO A 340 0.48 -5.88 9.79
CA PRO A 340 1.29 -5.12 10.75
C PRO A 340 2.32 -4.18 10.10
N ILE A 341 2.45 -4.16 8.77
CA ILE A 341 3.35 -3.25 8.05
C ILE A 341 2.56 -2.13 7.38
N VAL A 342 3.18 -0.95 7.27
CA VAL A 342 2.60 0.18 6.54
C VAL A 342 2.61 -0.13 5.04
N GLY A 343 1.43 -0.09 4.41
CA GLY A 343 1.29 -0.14 2.95
C GLY A 343 1.56 1.24 2.34
N VAL A 344 2.06 1.30 1.10
CA VAL A 344 2.23 2.56 0.37
C VAL A 344 1.58 2.45 -1.00
N LEU A 345 0.57 3.29 -1.24
CA LEU A 345 -0.18 3.34 -2.49
C LEU A 345 0.15 4.60 -3.27
N ASP A 346 0.74 4.47 -4.45
CA ASP A 346 0.95 5.57 -5.39
C ASP A 346 -0.21 5.63 -6.38
N PHE A 347 -1.16 6.56 -6.20
CA PHE A 347 -2.36 6.64 -7.04
C PHE A 347 -2.03 6.80 -8.53
N SER A 348 -0.90 7.45 -8.88
CA SER A 348 -0.49 7.66 -10.27
C SER A 348 -0.13 6.37 -11.00
N GLN A 349 0.05 5.25 -10.29
CA GLN A 349 0.40 3.95 -10.87
C GLN A 349 -0.81 3.04 -11.11
N TYR A 350 -1.99 3.44 -10.63
CA TYR A 350 -3.17 2.60 -10.64
C TYR A 350 -4.32 3.23 -11.41
N HIS A 351 -5.18 2.35 -11.91
CA HIS A 351 -6.53 2.69 -12.33
C HIS A 351 -7.47 1.57 -11.87
N LEU A 352 -8.75 1.88 -11.86
CA LEU A 352 -9.82 0.96 -11.51
C LEU A 352 -10.34 0.30 -12.78
N GLN A 353 -10.18 -1.01 -12.88
CA GLN A 353 -10.71 -1.84 -13.95
C GLN A 353 -12.01 -2.48 -13.46
N PRO A 354 -13.18 -2.14 -14.03
CA PRO A 354 -14.42 -2.81 -13.67
C PRO A 354 -14.35 -4.31 -13.99
N LEU A 355 -15.10 -5.12 -13.24
CA LEU A 355 -15.29 -6.54 -13.55
C LEU A 355 -16.19 -6.72 -14.79
N ASP A 356 -17.13 -5.81 -14.99
CA ASP A 356 -17.90 -5.73 -16.23
C ASP A 356 -17.03 -5.13 -17.34
N ASP A 357 -16.80 -5.92 -18.40
CA ASP A 357 -16.00 -5.48 -19.54
C ASP A 357 -16.68 -4.37 -20.36
N ASP A 358 -18.00 -4.18 -20.22
CA ASP A 358 -18.73 -3.10 -20.89
C ASP A 358 -18.56 -1.77 -20.16
N ALA A 359 -18.24 -1.78 -18.87
CA ALA A 359 -18.06 -0.59 -18.06
C ALA A 359 -16.70 0.10 -18.31
N GLN A 360 -16.67 1.43 -18.17
CA GLN A 360 -15.43 2.19 -18.35
C GLN A 360 -14.44 1.93 -17.22
N ARG A 361 -13.16 1.84 -17.60
CA ARG A 361 -12.05 1.96 -16.66
C ARG A 361 -12.02 3.37 -16.06
N ILE A 362 -11.69 3.47 -14.77
CA ILE A 362 -11.65 4.73 -14.05
C ILE A 362 -10.22 5.06 -13.60
N GLY A 363 -9.70 6.19 -14.07
CA GLY A 363 -8.50 6.80 -13.54
C GLY A 363 -8.83 7.55 -12.26
N ILE A 364 -7.94 7.48 -11.28
CA ILE A 364 -8.10 8.13 -9.98
C ILE A 364 -6.81 8.86 -9.62
N TYR A 365 -6.93 9.93 -8.83
CA TYR A 365 -5.78 10.63 -8.29
C TYR A 365 -6.12 11.22 -6.93
N ALA A 366 -5.10 11.50 -6.13
CA ALA A 366 -5.26 12.26 -4.90
C ALA A 366 -4.76 13.68 -5.09
N GLU A 367 -5.59 14.66 -4.73
CA GLU A 367 -5.19 16.07 -4.74
C GLU A 367 -4.19 16.34 -3.63
N ALA A 368 -3.03 16.90 -3.97
CA ALA A 368 -2.01 17.22 -2.98
C ALA A 368 -2.51 18.29 -1.96
N GLN A 369 -3.46 19.13 -2.37
CA GLN A 369 -4.14 20.08 -1.48
C GLN A 369 -4.91 19.41 -0.35
N LEU A 370 -5.44 18.20 -0.55
CA LEU A 370 -6.15 17.46 0.49
C LEU A 370 -5.22 17.19 1.68
N GLY A 371 -4.02 16.66 1.42
CA GLY A 371 -3.00 16.44 2.42
C GLY A 371 -2.53 17.74 3.08
N ARG A 372 -2.17 18.75 2.27
CA ARG A 372 -1.71 20.06 2.75
C ARG A 372 -2.69 20.74 3.69
N ARG A 373 -3.99 20.70 3.38
CA ARG A 373 -5.04 21.28 4.22
C ARG A 373 -5.02 20.68 5.61
N PHE A 374 -5.01 19.35 5.71
CA PHE A 374 -5.00 18.69 7.00
C PHE A 374 -3.69 18.90 7.76
N ILE A 375 -2.55 18.85 7.07
CA ILE A 375 -1.24 19.12 7.67
C ILE A 375 -1.19 20.49 8.33
N SER A 376 -1.60 21.55 7.62
CA SER A 376 -1.62 22.91 8.21
C SER A 376 -2.49 22.95 9.47
N ILE A 377 -3.68 22.35 9.45
CA ILE A 377 -4.56 22.33 10.63
C ILE A 377 -3.89 21.63 11.82
N ILE A 378 -3.24 20.49 11.59
CA ILE A 378 -2.54 19.73 12.64
C ILE A 378 -1.33 20.51 13.15
N GLU A 379 -0.47 21.01 12.26
CA GLU A 379 0.75 21.69 12.64
C GLU A 379 0.48 23.01 13.36
N ASP A 380 -0.44 23.83 12.85
CA ASP A 380 -0.85 25.10 13.47
C ASP A 380 -1.44 24.88 14.88
N ALA A 381 -2.16 23.76 15.04
CA ALA A 381 -2.77 23.38 16.30
C ALA A 381 -1.77 22.82 17.33
N LEU A 382 -0.87 21.95 16.87
CA LEU A 382 -0.15 21.05 17.76
C LEU A 382 1.30 21.46 17.97
N ARG A 383 1.93 22.21 17.05
CA ARG A 383 3.34 22.60 17.14
C ARG A 383 3.66 23.23 18.50
N ASP A 384 2.99 24.32 18.84
CA ASP A 384 3.29 25.03 20.10
C ASP A 384 2.87 24.23 21.32
N THR A 385 1.79 23.45 21.21
CA THR A 385 1.30 22.59 22.29
C THR A 385 2.33 21.52 22.64
N VAL A 386 2.87 20.83 21.63
CA VAL A 386 3.91 19.83 21.81
C VAL A 386 5.20 20.47 22.33
N ILE A 387 5.64 21.59 21.75
CA ILE A 387 6.86 22.28 22.21
C ILE A 387 6.73 22.68 23.69
N ARG A 388 5.62 23.31 24.09
CA ARG A 388 5.39 23.70 25.49
C ARG A 388 5.37 22.48 26.43
N ASN A 389 4.68 21.41 26.04
CA ASN A 389 4.52 20.24 26.91
C ASN A 389 5.77 19.35 26.93
N SER A 390 6.65 19.44 25.94
CA SER A 390 7.89 18.66 25.92
C SER A 390 8.78 18.92 27.13
N ALA A 391 8.89 20.17 27.59
CA ALA A 391 9.61 20.48 28.83
C ALA A 391 9.03 19.73 30.04
N TYR A 392 7.72 19.53 30.09
CA TYR A 392 7.05 18.78 31.14
C TYR A 392 7.26 17.26 31.00
N TRP A 393 7.06 16.70 29.80
CA TRP A 393 7.22 15.27 29.51
C TRP A 393 8.60 14.73 29.87
N TYR A 394 9.62 15.53 29.61
CA TYR A 394 11.02 15.20 29.90
C TYR A 394 11.48 15.74 31.27
N LYS A 395 10.55 16.22 32.12
CA LYS A 395 10.82 16.77 33.45
C LYS A 395 11.96 17.81 33.47
N GLY A 396 12.04 18.62 32.42
CA GLY A 396 13.08 19.63 32.22
C GLY A 396 14.47 19.10 31.83
N ARG A 397 14.60 17.80 31.50
CA ARG A 397 15.89 17.13 31.21
C ARG A 397 16.18 16.94 29.71
N LEU A 398 15.60 17.77 28.85
CA LEU A 398 15.86 17.69 27.41
C LEU A 398 17.33 18.01 27.10
N THR A 399 17.98 17.18 26.29
CA THR A 399 19.27 17.54 25.71
C THR A 399 19.09 18.70 24.71
N PRO A 400 20.15 19.49 24.42
CA PRO A 400 20.07 20.50 23.37
C PRO A 400 19.69 19.91 22.00
N ALA A 401 20.15 18.70 21.70
CA ALA A 401 19.83 17.97 20.48
C ALA A 401 18.35 17.55 20.44
N GLU A 402 17.80 17.00 21.54
CA GLU A 402 16.37 16.67 21.62
C GLU A 402 15.50 17.92 21.48
N ALA A 403 15.87 19.02 22.15
CA ALA A 403 15.14 20.28 22.04
C ALA A 403 15.15 20.82 20.59
N ALA A 404 16.26 20.64 19.87
CA ALA A 404 16.34 20.97 18.44
C ALA A 404 15.44 20.04 17.61
N PHE A 405 15.47 18.73 17.86
CA PHE A 405 14.61 17.76 17.18
C PHE A 405 13.12 18.08 17.40
N ILE A 406 12.69 18.35 18.64
CA ILE A 406 11.29 18.65 18.97
C ILE A 406 10.81 19.90 18.23
N ARG A 407 11.66 20.93 18.11
CA ARG A 407 11.32 22.14 17.34
C ARG A 407 11.17 21.85 15.85
N ALA A 408 12.03 20.98 15.30
CA ALA A 408 12.01 20.60 13.90
C ALA A 408 10.83 19.66 13.58
N TYR A 409 10.55 18.68 14.45
CA TYR A 409 9.62 17.57 14.22
C TYR A 409 8.72 17.32 15.45
N PRO A 410 7.83 18.27 15.80
CA PRO A 410 7.04 18.17 17.04
C PRO A 410 6.16 16.91 17.06
N LEU A 411 5.55 16.52 15.94
CA LEU A 411 4.67 15.35 15.91
C LEU A 411 5.44 14.03 15.99
N ASP A 412 6.63 13.96 15.37
CA ASP A 412 7.52 12.80 15.54
C ASP A 412 7.96 12.66 17.00
N ALA A 413 8.24 13.79 17.68
CA ALA A 413 8.58 13.79 19.10
C ALA A 413 7.41 13.41 20.03
N LEU A 414 6.19 13.85 19.72
CA LEU A 414 4.98 13.43 20.44
C LEU A 414 4.78 11.92 20.31
N ASN A 415 4.91 11.36 19.10
CA ASN A 415 4.87 9.92 18.90
C ASN A 415 6.00 9.23 19.69
N ALA A 416 7.22 9.81 19.68
CA ALA A 416 8.34 9.21 20.39
C ALA A 416 8.12 9.13 21.90
N TYR A 417 7.54 10.19 22.48
CA TYR A 417 7.11 10.20 23.88
C TYR A 417 6.03 9.15 24.16
N ALA A 418 5.01 9.04 23.30
CA ALA A 418 3.96 8.02 23.47
C ALA A 418 4.54 6.59 23.46
N GLN A 419 5.45 6.29 22.54
CA GLN A 419 6.09 4.97 22.49
C GLN A 419 7.04 4.71 23.67
N SER A 420 7.69 5.74 24.23
CA SER A 420 8.54 5.58 25.43
C SER A 420 7.70 5.19 26.64
N ARG A 421 6.51 5.81 26.80
CA ARG A 421 5.56 5.45 27.86
C ARG A 421 5.06 4.01 27.72
N ARG A 422 4.78 3.54 26.51
CA ARG A 422 4.42 2.14 26.26
C ARG A 422 5.56 1.19 26.64
N ALA A 423 6.79 1.50 26.25
CA ALA A 423 7.96 0.71 26.64
C ALA A 423 8.12 0.66 28.17
N ILE A 424 7.90 1.78 28.89
CA ILE A 424 7.90 1.82 30.37
C ILE A 424 6.81 0.89 30.93
N LEU A 425 5.58 0.95 30.42
CA LEU A 425 4.48 0.09 30.89
C LEU A 425 4.80 -1.40 30.68
N SER A 426 5.35 -1.77 29.51
CA SER A 426 5.82 -3.13 29.25
C SER A 426 6.95 -3.53 30.20
N THR A 427 7.86 -2.60 30.53
CA THR A 427 8.95 -2.85 31.47
C THR A 427 8.43 -3.17 32.86
N TRP A 428 7.49 -2.37 33.38
CA TRP A 428 6.83 -2.65 34.67
C TRP A 428 6.08 -3.99 34.66
N LYS A 429 5.37 -4.30 33.57
CA LYS A 429 4.66 -5.57 33.40
C LYS A 429 5.55 -6.80 33.57
N TYR A 430 6.79 -6.79 33.05
CA TYR A 430 7.68 -7.96 33.09
C TYR A 430 8.68 -7.96 34.24
N PHE A 431 9.14 -6.79 34.68
CA PHE A 431 10.21 -6.69 35.68
C PHE A 431 9.72 -6.22 37.05
N GLY A 432 8.53 -5.63 37.14
CA GLY A 432 8.02 -5.00 38.37
C GLY A 432 8.87 -3.82 38.85
N ARG A 433 9.78 -3.32 38.00
CA ARG A 433 10.73 -2.24 38.26
C ARG A 433 11.15 -1.60 36.94
N ASN A 434 11.63 -0.36 37.00
CA ASN A 434 12.16 0.39 35.88
C ASN A 434 13.39 1.17 36.35
N VAL A 435 14.56 0.53 36.29
CA VAL A 435 15.82 1.00 36.89
C VAL A 435 16.87 1.17 35.80
N GLU A 436 17.75 2.15 35.96
CA GLU A 436 18.86 2.42 35.04
C GLU A 436 19.94 1.32 35.11
N ASP A 437 20.60 1.08 33.98
CA ASP A 437 21.77 0.19 33.79
C ASP A 437 21.51 -1.32 33.97
N ASP A 438 20.26 -1.77 34.12
CA ASP A 438 19.92 -3.18 34.37
C ASP A 438 19.09 -3.86 33.26
N GLU A 439 18.61 -5.08 33.50
CA GLU A 439 17.81 -5.84 32.53
C GLU A 439 16.52 -5.12 32.13
N SER A 440 15.89 -4.39 33.05
CA SER A 440 14.68 -3.61 32.80
C SER A 440 14.97 -2.41 31.90
N ASP A 441 16.16 -1.82 32.03
CA ASP A 441 16.63 -0.73 31.18
C ASP A 441 16.89 -1.20 29.75
N ALA A 442 17.68 -2.25 29.63
CA ALA A 442 18.00 -2.88 28.35
C ALA A 442 16.73 -3.31 27.60
N PHE A 443 15.77 -3.90 28.32
CA PHE A 443 14.45 -4.21 27.79
C PHE A 443 13.73 -2.96 27.28
N ARG A 444 13.67 -1.90 28.09
CA ARG A 444 12.96 -0.66 27.74
C ARG A 444 13.51 -0.02 26.48
N HIS A 445 14.83 0.12 26.37
CA HIS A 445 15.50 0.69 25.20
C HIS A 445 15.24 -0.13 23.93
N PHE A 446 15.36 -1.45 24.02
CA PHE A 446 15.05 -2.36 22.91
C PHE A 446 13.61 -2.20 22.42
N ILE A 447 12.63 -2.21 23.33
CA ILE A 447 11.21 -2.08 22.97
C ILE A 447 10.92 -0.70 22.39
N TRP A 448 11.42 0.36 23.02
CA TRP A 448 11.18 1.71 22.56
C TRP A 448 11.72 1.92 21.15
N ALA A 449 12.98 1.56 20.88
CA ALA A 449 13.57 1.65 19.55
C ALA A 449 12.79 0.84 18.51
N GLY A 450 12.36 -0.38 18.87
CA GLY A 450 11.55 -1.22 17.99
C GLY A 450 10.21 -0.59 17.63
N LEU A 451 9.48 -0.04 18.62
CA LEU A 451 8.20 0.64 18.40
C LEU A 451 8.34 1.92 17.56
N LEU A 452 9.39 2.71 17.79
CA LEU A 452 9.64 3.92 17.00
C LEU A 452 9.85 3.59 15.52
N SER A 453 10.52 2.47 15.22
CA SER A 453 10.86 2.08 13.85
C SER A 453 9.65 1.80 12.97
N GLU A 454 8.56 1.31 13.56
CA GLU A 454 7.28 1.09 12.86
C GLU A 454 6.71 2.39 12.29
N GLN A 455 6.88 3.50 13.02
CA GLN A 455 6.14 4.74 12.80
C GLN A 455 6.98 5.85 12.13
N LEU A 456 8.26 5.98 12.49
CA LEU A 456 9.13 7.06 11.99
C LEU A 456 9.96 6.64 10.78
N GLY A 457 10.22 5.33 10.64
CA GLY A 457 11.24 4.79 9.75
C GLY A 457 12.65 4.96 10.32
N GLU A 458 13.54 4.02 10.01
CA GLU A 458 14.80 3.84 10.73
C GLU A 458 15.70 5.07 10.77
N ALA A 459 15.83 5.82 9.66
CA ALA A 459 16.68 7.02 9.63
C ALA A 459 16.23 8.08 10.65
N ARG A 460 14.92 8.34 10.73
CA ARG A 460 14.34 9.30 11.67
C ARG A 460 14.44 8.81 13.12
N VAL A 461 14.28 7.50 13.35
CA VAL A 461 14.48 6.92 14.68
C VAL A 461 15.92 7.06 15.14
N ARG A 462 16.90 6.77 14.28
CA ARG A 462 18.32 6.92 14.60
C ARG A 462 18.67 8.36 14.95
N GLU A 463 18.16 9.32 14.19
CA GLU A 463 18.31 10.76 14.48
C GLU A 463 17.75 11.10 15.87
N TYR A 464 16.53 10.63 16.17
CA TYR A 464 15.88 10.88 17.45
C TYR A 464 16.59 10.23 18.64
N LEU A 465 16.89 8.94 18.56
CA LEU A 465 17.57 8.20 19.62
C LEU A 465 18.99 8.76 19.82
N SER A 466 19.71 9.12 18.76
CA SER A 466 21.01 9.77 18.91
C SER A 466 20.91 11.10 19.64
N ALA A 467 19.87 11.89 19.39
CA ALA A 467 19.62 13.13 20.10
C ALA A 467 19.24 12.88 21.58
N HIS A 468 18.44 11.85 21.86
CA HIS A 468 18.07 11.42 23.22
C HIS A 468 19.30 11.02 24.05
N GLU A 469 20.19 10.26 23.43
CA GLU A 469 21.44 9.80 24.03
C GLU A 469 22.58 10.86 23.95
N ASP A 470 22.30 12.11 23.57
CA ASP A 470 23.31 13.16 23.46
C ASP A 470 23.54 13.84 24.82
N ILE A 471 24.44 13.27 25.62
CA ILE A 471 24.79 13.83 26.93
C ILE A 471 25.83 14.96 26.74
N PRO A 472 25.63 16.16 27.32
CA PRO A 472 26.63 17.24 27.26
C PRO A 472 28.00 16.77 27.77
N ALA A 473 29.08 17.17 27.10
CA ALA A 473 30.46 16.74 27.38
C ALA A 473 30.91 16.91 28.85
N ASN A 474 30.28 17.82 29.57
CA ASN A 474 30.53 18.12 30.99
C ASN A 474 30.00 17.02 31.92
N ALA A 475 28.96 16.29 31.51
CA ALA A 475 28.37 15.14 32.23
C ALA A 475 28.98 13.79 31.77
N ALA A 476 29.63 13.76 30.59
CA ALA A 476 30.32 12.57 30.07
C ALA A 476 31.51 12.09 30.94
N LYS A 477 32.02 12.94 31.85
CA LYS A 477 33.05 12.54 32.83
C LYS A 477 32.55 11.55 33.90
N ALA A 478 31.25 11.26 33.97
CA ALA A 478 30.65 10.41 35.01
C ALA A 478 30.14 9.02 34.55
N GLY A 479 30.27 8.62 33.28
CA GLY A 479 29.94 7.24 32.87
C GLY A 479 29.68 7.05 31.38
N SER A 480 30.69 6.63 30.62
CA SER A 480 30.56 6.26 29.20
C SER A 480 29.83 4.92 28.99
N SER A 481 29.81 4.04 30.00
CA SER A 481 29.29 2.67 29.87
C SER A 481 27.77 2.61 29.73
N GLY A 482 27.01 3.43 30.48
CA GLY A 482 25.54 3.47 30.39
C GLY A 482 25.07 3.93 29.02
N LEU A 483 25.67 5.01 28.51
CA LEU A 483 25.44 5.51 27.16
C LEU A 483 25.70 4.45 26.06
N GLU A 484 26.79 3.69 26.19
CA GLU A 484 27.12 2.61 25.25
C GLU A 484 26.10 1.46 25.34
N MET A 485 25.62 1.14 26.54
CA MET A 485 24.56 0.17 26.78
C MET A 485 23.25 0.58 26.08
N ASP A 486 22.80 1.81 26.30
CA ASP A 486 21.55 2.33 25.75
C ASP A 486 21.58 2.37 24.22
N ARG A 487 22.67 2.89 23.64
CA ARG A 487 22.88 2.89 22.18
C ARG A 487 22.90 1.48 21.61
N TYR A 488 23.62 0.55 22.24
CA TYR A 488 23.66 -0.84 21.78
C TYR A 488 22.27 -1.51 21.82
N ASN A 489 21.53 -1.35 22.91
CA ASN A 489 20.21 -1.96 23.07
C ASN A 489 19.15 -1.33 22.15
N ASN A 490 19.25 -0.02 21.89
CA ASN A 490 18.48 0.69 20.87
C ASN A 490 18.72 0.07 19.48
N GLU A 491 19.98 -0.20 19.11
CA GLU A 491 20.33 -0.85 17.84
C GLU A 491 19.78 -2.27 17.72
N GLU A 492 19.85 -3.06 18.78
CA GLU A 492 19.26 -4.41 18.81
C GLU A 492 17.74 -4.35 18.62
N GLY A 493 17.07 -3.37 19.24
CA GLY A 493 15.64 -3.13 19.05
C GLY A 493 15.27 -2.82 17.59
N LEU A 494 16.06 -1.96 16.93
CA LEU A 494 15.89 -1.65 15.50
C LEU A 494 16.09 -2.89 14.61
N ARG A 495 17.12 -3.70 14.87
CA ARG A 495 17.38 -4.94 14.12
C ARG A 495 16.23 -5.93 14.26
N ALA A 496 15.74 -6.11 15.48
CA ALA A 496 14.62 -7.03 15.74
C ALA A 496 13.34 -6.55 15.06
N ALA A 497 13.03 -5.25 15.12
CA ALA A 497 11.86 -4.70 14.47
C ALA A 497 11.90 -4.87 12.95
N ARG A 498 13.06 -4.65 12.32
CA ARG A 498 13.27 -4.91 10.89
C ARG A 498 13.02 -6.40 10.55
N ALA A 499 13.62 -7.31 11.31
CA ALA A 499 13.47 -8.75 11.08
C ALA A 499 12.01 -9.24 11.27
N LEU A 500 11.27 -8.64 12.19
CA LEU A 500 9.84 -8.90 12.39
C LEU A 500 8.99 -8.28 11.27
N ALA A 501 9.33 -7.07 10.81
CA ALA A 501 8.64 -6.41 9.70
C ALA A 501 8.78 -7.20 8.39
N ASP A 502 9.98 -7.72 8.08
CA ASP A 502 10.24 -8.56 6.90
C ASP A 502 9.37 -9.84 6.90
N LYS A 503 9.01 -10.34 8.08
CA LYS A 503 8.12 -11.49 8.28
C LYS A 503 6.65 -11.11 8.42
N ASN A 504 6.33 -9.82 8.40
CA ASN A 504 4.99 -9.31 8.67
C ASN A 504 4.47 -9.74 10.06
N GLU A 505 5.33 -9.69 11.08
CA GLU A 505 5.06 -10.08 12.47
C GLU A 505 5.35 -8.93 13.46
N LEU A 506 5.67 -7.73 13.00
CA LEU A 506 5.99 -6.61 13.88
C LEU A 506 4.79 -6.24 14.76
N SER A 507 4.95 -6.34 16.07
CA SER A 507 3.96 -5.91 17.05
C SER A 507 4.62 -5.76 18.42
N LEU A 508 3.99 -5.01 19.33
CA LEU A 508 4.48 -4.88 20.71
C LEU A 508 4.70 -6.26 21.37
N ALA A 509 3.73 -7.17 21.26
CA ALA A 509 3.84 -8.50 21.88
C ALA A 509 5.03 -9.31 21.32
N ARG A 510 5.33 -9.18 20.02
CA ARG A 510 6.47 -9.85 19.39
C ARG A 510 7.79 -9.20 19.80
N LEU A 511 7.86 -7.87 19.84
CA LEU A 511 9.02 -7.15 20.38
C LEU A 511 9.28 -7.51 21.86
N GLU A 512 8.24 -7.56 22.70
CA GLU A 512 8.33 -7.98 24.09
C GLU A 512 8.93 -9.39 24.23
N ASN A 513 8.52 -10.33 23.37
CA ASN A 513 9.06 -11.68 23.37
C ASN A 513 10.53 -11.71 22.91
N GLU A 514 10.88 -11.00 21.84
CA GLU A 514 12.25 -10.92 21.34
C GLU A 514 13.19 -10.30 22.37
N ALA A 515 12.78 -9.20 23.03
CA ALA A 515 13.57 -8.55 24.06
C ALA A 515 13.85 -9.48 25.25
N ARG A 516 12.83 -10.21 25.74
CA ARG A 516 13.02 -11.19 26.83
C ARG A 516 13.94 -12.33 26.42
N ASN A 517 13.81 -12.84 25.20
CA ASN A 517 14.69 -13.88 24.67
C ASN A 517 16.14 -13.37 24.54
N ALA A 518 16.32 -12.13 24.08
CA ALA A 518 17.63 -11.50 23.96
C ALA A 518 18.30 -11.34 25.33
N ILE A 519 17.56 -10.93 26.37
CA ILE A 519 18.06 -10.89 27.76
C ILE A 519 18.38 -12.30 28.27
N ALA A 520 17.54 -13.30 28.00
CA ALA A 520 17.79 -14.68 28.42
C ALA A 520 19.08 -15.26 27.82
N GLN A 521 19.41 -14.83 26.59
CA GLN A 521 20.59 -15.26 25.83
C GLN A 521 21.81 -14.33 25.98
N ASP A 522 21.74 -13.36 26.90
CA ASP A 522 22.80 -12.36 27.13
C ASP A 522 23.22 -11.60 25.86
N LYS A 523 22.25 -11.36 24.96
CA LYS A 523 22.43 -10.60 23.71
C LYS A 523 22.28 -9.09 23.90
N LEU A 524 21.58 -8.67 24.96
CA LEU A 524 21.47 -7.26 25.35
C LEU A 524 22.57 -6.89 26.32
N ASN A 525 23.08 -5.67 26.23
CA ASN A 525 24.08 -5.17 27.16
C ASN A 525 23.40 -4.77 28.48
N VAL A 526 23.94 -5.22 29.60
CA VAL A 526 23.43 -4.98 30.96
C VAL A 526 24.63 -4.75 31.87
N LEU A 527 24.69 -3.60 32.53
CA LEU A 527 25.86 -3.24 33.35
C LEU A 527 25.71 -3.65 34.81
N ARG A 528 24.49 -3.60 35.33
CA ARG A 528 24.16 -3.88 36.74
C ARG A 528 23.09 -4.97 36.81
N SER A 529 23.48 -6.21 36.54
CA SER A 529 22.55 -7.34 36.64
C SER A 529 21.96 -7.44 38.04
N ARG A 530 20.63 -7.46 38.11
CA ARG A 530 19.86 -7.59 39.37
C ARG A 530 18.99 -8.85 39.36
N GLY A 531 19.28 -9.76 38.43
CA GLY A 531 18.56 -11.00 38.21
C GLY A 531 17.47 -10.86 37.15
N LYS A 532 17.34 -11.93 36.34
CA LYS A 532 16.24 -12.11 35.39
C LYS A 532 14.99 -12.42 36.21
N THR A 533 14.10 -11.46 36.43
CA THR A 533 12.95 -11.67 37.32
C THR A 533 12.10 -12.85 36.83
N THR A 534 11.70 -13.70 37.76
CA THR A 534 10.67 -14.73 37.61
C THR A 534 9.43 -14.10 36.98
N ILE A 535 8.94 -14.68 35.88
CA ILE A 535 7.73 -14.24 35.19
C ILE A 535 6.58 -14.21 36.22
N TYR A 536 6.18 -13.04 36.70
CA TYR A 536 4.96 -12.92 37.50
C TYR A 536 3.77 -13.10 36.55
N PRO A 537 2.90 -14.10 36.74
CA PRO A 537 1.68 -14.21 35.97
C PRO A 537 0.83 -12.97 36.25
N VAL A 538 0.52 -12.23 35.19
CA VAL A 538 -0.19 -10.94 35.24
C VAL A 538 -1.62 -11.18 35.73
N SER A 539 -1.92 -10.91 37.01
CA SER A 539 -3.28 -10.72 37.49
C SER A 539 -3.64 -9.24 37.47
N GLY A 540 -4.18 -8.76 36.35
CA GLY A 540 -5.16 -7.67 36.22
C GLY A 540 -5.07 -6.38 37.06
N GLN A 541 -3.93 -5.99 37.64
CA GLN A 541 -3.84 -4.73 38.40
C GLN A 541 -3.31 -3.59 37.53
N VAL A 542 -4.16 -2.57 37.41
CA VAL A 542 -3.85 -1.25 36.86
C VAL A 542 -2.86 -0.56 37.80
N TYR A 543 -1.65 -0.28 37.34
CA TYR A 543 -0.68 0.52 38.08
C TYR A 543 -1.04 2.01 37.96
N LYS A 544 -1.30 2.66 39.11
CA LYS A 544 -1.54 4.10 39.26
C LYS A 544 -0.26 4.90 39.20
#